data_AF-A0A927C337-F1
#
_entry.id   AF-A0A927C337-F1
#
_cell.length_a   1.000
_cell.length_b   1.000
_cell.length_c   1.000
_cell.angle_alpha   90.00
_cell.angle_beta   90.00
_cell.angle_gamma   90.00
#
_symmetry.space_group_name_H-M   'P 1'
#
loop_
_entity.id
_entity.type
_entity.pdbx_description
1 polymer ?
#
loop_
_entity_poly.entity_id
_entity_poly.type
_entity_poly.pdbx_seq_one_letter_code
_entity_poly.pdbx_strand_id
1 'polypeptide(L)'
;MDKTHFLSTLESQFYSVIDKLVQGQLYSELGAILSVYILAWLIANRIKKTIPLFRTAPEPAEQFPIKHLAYRCGKLLFPILAIMLLRMLVEYSAWFTDEAWVVKSALVIAIILVFLSFVNIAITNKLVANWFRWIGTPLLVLHLGGVLDDIVAMLDAIAVEVGNIRISSYGVLRLLIFGTLLFWLGRVSSTTGQTIIRRQESLDFRTREVLAKLFEIGLTIVIVLLLLQVMGINLTALAVFGGAVGVGLGFGLQSIASNFISGIIILLDRSVTVGDYVELEDGRTGIVTQLNMRSTTLETYDGKDIVVPNEKFITSSFTNWTHKNNKQRYRVDFSVAYKTDVRTMVELVKEAVAEHPQVLAGPHIPLEERPDCEIDSFGDSGINMFVEFWMEGIDDGRNRVGGDLLLIILETLQKNGIEIPFPQREVRIISD
;
A
#
# COMPACT_ATOMS: atom_id res chain seq x y z
N MET A 1 -6.23 46.44 41.12
CA MET A 1 -4.86 46.96 41.28
C MET A 1 -4.89 48.46 41.02
N ASP A 2 -4.46 49.23 42.01
CA ASP A 2 -4.60 50.70 42.03
C ASP A 2 -3.63 51.33 41.00
N LYS A 3 -4.13 52.24 40.15
CA LYS A 3 -3.34 52.84 39.04
C LYS A 3 -2.09 53.57 39.56
N THR A 4 -2.19 54.14 40.75
CA THR A 4 -1.11 54.81 41.49
C THR A 4 0.00 53.85 41.91
N HIS A 5 -0.31 52.63 42.32
CA HIS A 5 0.68 51.60 42.65
C HIS A 5 1.44 51.12 41.41
N PHE A 6 0.77 51.00 40.26
CA PHE A 6 1.43 50.62 39.00
C PHE A 6 2.39 51.71 38.50
N LEU A 7 1.97 52.98 38.56
CA LEU A 7 2.80 54.11 38.15
C LEU A 7 4.01 54.32 39.08
N SER A 8 3.85 54.17 40.40
CA SER A 8 4.98 54.27 41.34
C SER A 8 5.97 53.12 41.21
N THR A 9 5.49 51.91 40.88
CA THR A 9 6.36 50.75 40.60
C THR A 9 7.14 50.94 39.30
N LEU A 10 6.51 51.54 38.28
CA LEU A 10 7.16 51.91 37.02
C LEU A 10 8.23 52.99 37.23
N GLU A 11 7.94 54.03 38.01
CA GLU A 11 8.92 55.08 38.33
C GLU A 11 10.09 54.50 39.13
N SER A 12 9.85 53.67 40.16
CA SER A 12 10.94 53.06 40.93
C SER A 12 11.78 52.11 40.09
N GLN A 13 11.16 51.35 39.18
CA GLN A 13 11.89 50.52 38.22
C GLN A 13 12.68 51.37 37.23
N PHE A 14 12.12 52.48 36.75
CA PHE A 14 12.79 53.40 35.84
C PHE A 14 14.04 54.03 36.47
N TYR A 15 13.97 54.52 37.71
CA TYR A 15 15.13 55.03 38.44
C TYR A 15 16.15 53.94 38.75
N SER A 16 15.72 52.72 39.11
CA SER A 16 16.64 51.59 39.31
C SER A 16 17.39 51.17 38.04
N VAL A 17 16.75 51.33 36.87
CA VAL A 17 17.36 51.06 35.56
C VAL A 17 18.35 52.17 35.20
N ILE A 18 18.04 53.44 35.51
CA ILE A 18 18.95 54.57 35.31
C ILE A 18 20.21 54.44 36.18
N ASP A 19 20.07 54.08 37.46
CA ASP A 19 21.24 53.85 38.33
C ASP A 19 22.09 52.66 37.85
N LYS A 20 21.46 51.59 37.37
CA LYS A 20 22.14 50.45 36.74
C LYS A 20 22.84 50.81 35.42
N LEU A 21 22.34 51.80 34.68
CA LEU A 21 22.94 52.30 33.44
C LEU A 21 24.22 53.12 33.68
N VAL A 22 24.44 53.64 34.89
CA VAL A 22 25.60 54.51 35.22
C VAL A 22 26.73 53.73 35.92
N GLN A 23 26.50 52.47 36.31
CA GLN A 23 27.50 51.62 36.96
C GLN A 23 28.56 51.09 35.98
N GLY A 24 29.82 51.00 36.45
CA GLY A 24 30.96 50.46 35.69
C GLY A 24 30.75 49.02 35.17
N GLN A 25 29.83 48.29 35.77
CA GLN A 25 29.42 46.94 35.38
C GLN A 25 28.79 46.90 33.97
N LEU A 26 28.01 47.92 33.59
CA LEU A 26 27.41 48.01 32.25
C LEU A 26 28.48 48.00 31.15
N TYR A 27 29.56 48.76 31.35
CA TYR A 27 30.65 48.85 30.38
C TYR A 27 31.44 47.55 30.25
N SER A 28 31.64 46.82 31.36
CA SER A 28 32.25 45.49 31.30
C SER A 28 31.37 44.46 30.61
N GLU A 29 30.05 44.49 30.81
CA GLU A 29 29.10 43.60 30.14
C GLU A 29 29.01 43.89 28.64
N LEU A 30 28.95 45.17 28.24
CA LEU A 30 29.00 45.58 26.85
C LEU A 30 30.33 45.21 26.18
N GLY A 31 31.45 45.37 26.87
CA GLY A 31 32.76 44.92 26.39
C GLY A 31 32.86 43.41 26.20
N ALA A 32 32.27 42.63 27.11
CA ALA A 32 32.20 41.18 27.01
C ALA A 32 31.31 40.74 25.83
N ILE A 33 30.14 41.37 25.65
CA ILE A 33 29.25 41.14 24.50
C ILE A 33 29.98 41.44 23.18
N LEU A 34 30.67 42.58 23.09
CA LEU A 34 31.44 42.95 21.90
C LEU A 34 32.53 41.92 21.59
N SER A 35 33.24 41.45 22.61
CA SER A 35 34.27 40.42 22.49
C SER A 35 33.69 39.10 21.99
N VAL A 36 32.51 38.71 22.48
CA VAL A 36 31.77 37.53 22.01
C VAL A 36 31.39 37.65 20.54
N TYR A 37 30.89 38.81 20.09
CA TYR A 37 30.56 39.01 18.68
C TYR A 37 31.81 39.01 17.79
N ILE A 38 32.92 39.61 18.21
CA ILE A 38 34.20 39.55 17.47
C ILE A 38 34.69 38.11 17.36
N LEU A 39 34.66 37.35 18.46
CA LEU A 39 35.07 35.95 18.49
C LEU A 39 34.19 35.08 17.60
N ALA A 40 32.85 35.24 17.70
CA ALA A 40 31.89 34.55 16.85
C ALA A 40 32.13 34.86 15.36
N TRP A 41 32.45 36.10 15.02
CA TRP A 41 32.74 36.51 13.64
C TRP A 41 34.01 35.87 13.11
N LEU A 42 35.09 35.87 13.90
CA LEU A 42 36.37 35.25 13.53
C LEU A 42 36.21 33.75 13.29
N ILE A 43 35.54 33.05 14.21
CA ILE A 43 35.29 31.60 14.10
C ILE A 43 34.42 31.31 12.88
N ALA A 44 33.32 32.03 12.71
CA ALA A 44 32.41 31.84 11.57
C ALA A 44 33.11 32.09 10.23
N ASN A 45 33.95 33.13 10.14
CA ASN A 45 34.69 33.45 8.92
C ASN A 45 35.77 32.40 8.62
N ARG A 46 36.44 31.86 9.65
CA ARG A 46 37.35 30.72 9.47
C ARG A 46 36.61 29.47 8.98
N ILE A 47 35.49 29.11 9.58
CA ILE A 47 34.71 27.93 9.17
C ILE A 47 34.20 28.06 7.73
N LYS A 48 33.66 29.23 7.36
CA LYS A 48 33.23 29.53 5.97
C LYS A 48 34.40 29.44 4.99
N LYS A 49 35.59 29.88 5.41
CA LYS A 49 36.81 29.77 4.62
C LYS A 49 37.36 28.35 4.58
N THR A 50 37.11 27.46 5.53
CA THR A 50 37.67 26.09 5.50
C THR A 50 36.79 25.10 4.75
N ILE A 51 35.46 25.24 4.86
CA ILE A 51 34.50 24.27 4.31
C ILE A 51 34.10 24.68 2.88
N PRO A 52 34.39 23.87 1.85
CA PRO A 52 34.11 24.23 0.45
C PRO A 52 32.61 24.41 0.16
N LEU A 53 31.74 23.75 0.93
CA LEU A 53 30.27 23.85 0.81
C LEU A 53 29.71 25.26 1.07
N PHE A 54 30.43 26.12 1.79
CA PHE A 54 29.99 27.48 2.12
C PHE A 54 30.73 28.57 1.33
N ARG A 55 31.71 28.20 0.49
CA ARG A 55 32.58 29.16 -0.23
C ARG A 55 31.93 29.72 -1.49
N THR A 56 31.29 28.89 -2.30
CA THR A 56 30.73 29.28 -3.61
C THR A 56 29.29 28.82 -3.76
N ALA A 57 28.45 29.65 -4.39
CA ALA A 57 27.09 29.26 -4.73
C ALA A 57 27.14 28.22 -5.88
N PRO A 58 26.45 27.08 -5.76
CA PRO A 58 26.37 26.12 -6.86
C PRO A 58 25.45 26.64 -7.97
N GLU A 59 25.98 26.77 -9.19
CA GLU A 59 25.19 27.02 -10.41
C GLU A 59 25.14 25.75 -11.28
N PRO A 60 23.99 25.36 -11.84
CA PRO A 60 22.66 25.97 -11.71
C PRO A 60 21.93 25.54 -10.41
N ALA A 61 21.19 26.47 -9.80
CA ALA A 61 20.50 26.26 -8.51
C ALA A 61 19.39 25.17 -8.55
N GLU A 62 18.85 24.87 -9.74
CA GLU A 62 17.77 23.90 -9.95
C GLU A 62 18.25 22.44 -9.92
N GLN A 63 19.52 22.18 -10.28
CA GLN A 63 20.06 20.81 -10.32
C GLN A 63 20.51 20.29 -8.94
N PHE A 64 20.79 21.17 -7.98
CA PHE A 64 21.31 20.80 -6.64
C PHE A 64 20.64 21.57 -5.49
N PRO A 65 19.33 21.36 -5.22
CA PRO A 65 18.59 22.12 -4.21
C PRO A 65 19.19 22.01 -2.80
N ILE A 66 19.76 20.86 -2.46
CA ILE A 66 20.38 20.59 -1.14
C ILE A 66 21.69 21.38 -0.96
N LYS A 67 22.56 21.43 -1.99
CA LYS A 67 23.83 22.17 -1.91
C LYS A 67 23.60 23.68 -1.84
N HIS A 68 22.59 24.18 -2.54
CA HIS A 68 22.20 25.58 -2.50
C HIS A 68 21.60 25.99 -1.14
N LEU A 69 20.80 25.11 -0.52
CA LEU A 69 20.32 25.28 0.85
C LEU A 69 21.49 25.30 1.85
N ALA A 70 22.46 24.40 1.71
CA ALA A 70 23.64 24.36 2.58
C ALA A 70 24.47 25.65 2.51
N TYR A 71 24.73 26.18 1.30
CA TYR A 71 25.40 27.47 1.11
C TYR A 71 24.66 28.62 1.83
N ARG A 72 23.33 28.66 1.68
CA ARG A 72 22.45 29.63 2.35
C ARG A 72 22.52 29.54 3.87
N CYS A 73 22.50 28.32 4.42
CA CYS A 73 22.64 28.07 5.86
C CYS A 73 24.01 28.49 6.41
N GLY A 74 25.06 28.53 5.58
CA GLY A 74 26.36 29.07 5.96
C GLY A 74 26.29 30.52 6.48
N LYS A 75 25.29 31.32 6.05
CA LYS A 75 25.08 32.68 6.58
C LYS A 75 24.62 32.71 8.04
N LEU A 76 24.03 31.62 8.55
CA LEU A 76 23.56 31.47 9.93
C LEU A 76 24.66 31.03 10.92
N LEU A 77 25.83 30.62 10.44
CA LEU A 77 26.95 30.21 11.31
C LEU A 77 27.36 31.29 12.31
N PHE A 78 27.55 32.53 11.86
CA PHE A 78 27.93 33.64 12.72
C PHE A 78 26.92 33.88 13.86
N PRO A 79 25.63 34.09 13.58
CA PRO A 79 24.70 34.44 14.64
C PRO A 79 24.32 33.23 15.52
N ILE A 80 24.40 31.98 15.03
CA ILE A 80 24.28 30.78 15.88
C ILE A 80 25.46 30.69 16.88
N LEU A 81 26.69 30.89 16.40
CA LEU A 81 27.87 30.92 17.27
C LEU A 81 27.81 32.06 18.28
N ALA A 82 27.27 33.22 17.88
CA ALA A 82 27.03 34.33 18.80
C ALA A 82 26.03 33.96 19.90
N ILE A 83 24.91 33.29 19.59
CA ILE A 83 23.96 32.80 20.60
C ILE A 83 24.63 31.79 21.56
N MET A 84 25.40 30.84 21.03
CA MET A 84 26.06 29.82 21.83
C MET A 84 27.06 30.44 22.81
N LEU A 85 27.88 31.38 22.34
CA LEU A 85 28.86 32.09 23.16
C LEU A 85 28.20 33.08 24.14
N LEU A 86 27.13 33.77 23.72
CA LEU A 86 26.35 34.63 24.62
C LEU A 86 25.67 33.81 25.72
N ARG A 87 25.15 32.62 25.41
CA ARG A 87 24.56 31.72 26.42
C ARG A 87 25.62 31.25 27.43
N MET A 88 26.80 30.88 26.95
CA MET A 88 27.93 30.55 27.82
C MET A 88 28.35 31.75 28.69
N LEU A 89 28.31 32.97 28.15
CA LEU A 89 28.59 34.20 28.89
C LEU A 89 27.52 34.49 29.95
N VAL A 90 26.23 34.22 29.67
CA VAL A 90 25.15 34.32 30.69
C VAL A 90 25.40 33.36 31.84
N GLU A 91 25.79 32.12 31.56
CA GLU A 91 26.02 31.11 32.59
C GLU A 91 27.29 31.40 33.39
N TYR A 92 28.35 31.91 32.75
CA TYR A 92 29.56 32.37 33.43
C TYR A 92 29.33 33.63 34.28
N SER A 93 28.58 34.61 33.76
CA SER A 93 28.27 35.84 34.51
C SER A 93 27.38 35.56 35.72
N ALA A 94 26.51 34.55 35.66
CA ALA A 94 25.72 34.12 36.81
C ALA A 94 26.57 33.58 37.98
N TRP A 95 27.82 33.17 37.75
CA TRP A 95 28.73 32.71 38.81
C TRP A 95 29.41 33.86 39.55
N PHE A 96 29.54 35.02 38.91
CA PHE A 96 30.24 36.18 39.46
C PHE A 96 29.29 37.32 39.87
N THR A 97 28.10 37.38 39.27
CA THR A 97 27.10 38.44 39.44
C THR A 97 25.69 37.85 39.41
N ASP A 98 24.87 38.15 40.42
CA ASP A 98 23.48 37.68 40.47
C ASP A 98 22.57 38.32 39.40
N GLU A 99 22.98 39.45 38.81
CA GLU A 99 22.14 40.25 37.90
C GLU A 99 22.75 40.50 36.51
N ALA A 100 22.95 39.45 35.70
CA ALA A 100 23.40 39.56 34.30
C ALA A 100 22.29 39.95 33.29
N TRP A 101 21.55 41.03 33.56
CA TRP A 101 20.35 41.40 32.77
C TRP A 101 20.68 41.88 31.35
N VAL A 102 21.81 42.56 31.14
CA VAL A 102 22.22 43.10 29.83
C VAL A 102 22.63 41.96 28.90
N VAL A 103 23.41 41.00 29.42
CA VAL A 103 23.86 39.82 28.67
C VAL A 103 22.66 38.93 28.30
N LYS A 104 21.69 38.74 29.22
CA LYS A 104 20.43 38.04 28.95
C LYS A 104 19.62 38.74 27.86
N SER A 105 19.51 40.06 27.90
CA SER A 105 18.80 40.85 26.88
C SER A 105 19.49 40.76 25.52
N ALA A 106 20.82 40.82 25.49
CA ALA A 106 21.61 40.62 24.28
C ALA A 106 21.43 39.22 23.67
N LEU A 107 21.34 38.18 24.51
CA LEU A 107 21.02 36.82 24.07
C LEU A 107 19.63 36.73 23.44
N VAL A 108 18.60 37.33 24.05
CA VAL A 108 17.23 37.36 23.48
C VAL A 108 17.21 38.07 22.13
N ILE A 109 17.86 39.23 22.02
CA ILE A 109 17.98 39.97 20.75
C ILE A 109 18.72 39.13 19.70
N ALA A 110 19.80 38.43 20.08
CA ALA A 110 20.53 37.55 19.17
C ALA A 110 19.64 36.40 18.65
N ILE A 111 18.82 35.78 19.52
CA ILE A 111 17.87 34.74 19.14
C ILE A 111 16.81 35.27 18.16
N ILE A 112 16.27 36.47 18.41
CA ILE A 112 15.30 37.12 17.51
C ILE A 112 15.92 37.41 16.13
N LEU A 113 17.14 37.95 16.10
CA LEU A 113 17.84 38.24 14.85
C LEU A 113 18.16 36.96 14.06
N VAL A 114 18.54 35.87 14.73
CA VAL A 114 18.71 34.56 14.09
C VAL A 114 17.41 34.06 13.51
N PHE A 115 16.32 34.15 14.26
CA PHE A 115 15.00 33.73 13.80
C PHE A 115 14.57 34.51 12.55
N LEU A 116 14.71 35.84 12.55
CA LEU A 116 14.42 36.69 11.38
C LEU A 116 15.33 36.36 10.19
N SER A 117 16.62 36.11 10.44
CA SER A 117 17.57 35.70 9.41
C SER A 117 17.21 34.33 8.82
N PHE A 118 16.82 33.37 9.67
CA PHE A 118 16.35 32.05 9.27
C PHE A 118 15.10 32.15 8.39
N VAL A 119 14.10 32.95 8.81
CA VAL A 119 12.89 33.20 8.03
C VAL A 119 13.22 33.74 6.63
N ASN A 120 14.17 34.69 6.54
CA ASN A 120 14.60 35.25 5.25
C ASN A 120 15.35 34.25 4.35
N ILE A 121 16.03 33.28 4.95
CA ILE A 121 16.91 32.34 4.24
C ILE A 121 16.17 31.06 3.83
N ALA A 122 15.36 30.52 4.74
CA ALA A 122 14.69 29.22 4.58
C ALA A 122 13.31 29.34 3.91
N ILE A 123 12.57 30.43 4.15
CA ILE A 123 11.19 30.56 3.68
C ILE A 123 11.16 31.37 2.38
N THR A 124 10.97 30.68 1.27
CA THR A 124 10.95 31.30 -0.07
C THR A 124 9.61 31.99 -0.37
N ASN A 125 8.50 31.52 0.23
CA ASN A 125 7.18 32.09 0.03
C ASN A 125 6.99 33.37 0.88
N LYS A 126 6.73 34.50 0.21
CA LYS A 126 6.56 35.82 0.85
C LYS A 126 5.43 35.84 1.89
N LEU A 127 4.32 35.12 1.65
CA LEU A 127 3.20 35.08 2.59
C LEU A 127 3.60 34.37 3.88
N VAL A 128 4.24 33.21 3.75
CA VAL A 128 4.72 32.43 4.91
C VAL A 128 5.79 33.20 5.66
N ALA A 129 6.74 33.83 4.96
CA ALA A 129 7.79 34.64 5.58
C ALA A 129 7.21 35.83 6.37
N ASN A 130 6.20 36.52 5.83
CA ASN A 130 5.51 37.59 6.54
C ASN A 130 4.77 37.07 7.78
N TRP A 131 4.16 35.89 7.71
CA TRP A 131 3.49 35.26 8.86
C TRP A 131 4.48 35.00 10.01
N PHE A 132 5.63 34.40 9.73
CA PHE A 132 6.66 34.16 10.75
C PHE A 132 7.23 35.47 11.34
N ARG A 133 7.37 36.54 10.56
CA ARG A 133 7.83 37.84 11.08
C ARG A 133 6.79 38.52 11.96
N TRP A 134 5.53 38.55 11.53
CA TRP A 134 4.48 39.31 12.24
C TRP A 134 3.81 38.55 13.36
N ILE A 135 3.79 37.21 13.33
CA ILE A 135 3.19 36.37 14.36
C ILE A 135 4.26 35.61 15.14
N GLY A 136 5.25 35.04 14.45
CA GLY A 136 6.30 34.26 15.08
C GLY A 136 7.24 35.10 15.95
N THR A 137 7.62 36.31 15.51
CA THR A 137 8.53 37.17 16.28
C THR A 137 7.92 37.67 17.59
N PRO A 138 6.67 38.20 17.63
CA PRO A 138 6.02 38.55 18.89
C PRO A 138 5.84 37.35 19.81
N LEU A 139 5.45 36.19 19.28
CA LEU A 139 5.28 34.96 20.07
C LEU A 139 6.62 34.51 20.69
N LEU A 140 7.70 34.56 19.92
CA LEU A 140 9.05 34.23 20.38
C LEU A 140 9.52 35.19 21.48
N VAL A 141 9.26 36.50 21.33
CA VAL A 141 9.55 37.50 22.36
C VAL A 141 8.77 37.20 23.64
N LEU A 142 7.48 36.90 23.53
CA LEU A 142 6.63 36.56 24.68
C LEU A 142 7.11 35.28 25.40
N HIS A 143 7.54 34.28 24.64
CA HIS A 143 8.07 33.03 25.19
C HIS A 143 9.42 33.25 25.90
N LEU A 144 10.36 33.94 25.24
CA LEU A 144 11.68 34.24 25.81
C LEU A 144 11.61 35.18 27.01
N GLY A 145 10.59 36.04 27.06
CA GLY A 145 10.30 36.91 28.20
C GLY A 145 9.55 36.23 29.35
N GLY A 146 9.19 34.95 29.24
CA GLY A 146 8.44 34.21 30.28
C GLY A 146 6.95 34.55 30.40
N VAL A 147 6.50 35.63 29.77
CA VAL A 147 5.12 36.12 29.83
C VAL A 147 4.13 35.18 29.15
N LEU A 148 4.58 34.41 28.15
CA LEU A 148 3.71 33.48 27.43
C LEU A 148 3.10 32.42 28.35
N ASP A 149 3.87 31.90 29.30
CA ASP A 149 3.40 30.84 30.20
C ASP A 149 2.34 31.39 31.17
N ASP A 150 2.52 32.62 31.66
CA ASP A 150 1.51 33.32 32.47
C ASP A 150 0.22 33.59 31.70
N ILE A 151 0.33 34.01 30.43
CA ILE A 151 -0.83 34.22 29.54
C ILE A 151 -1.56 32.90 29.31
N VAL A 152 -0.84 31.81 29.05
CA VAL A 152 -1.42 30.48 28.85
C VAL A 152 -2.14 30.02 30.12
N ALA A 153 -1.52 30.19 31.29
CA ALA A 153 -2.14 29.84 32.57
C ALA A 153 -3.41 30.66 32.84
N MET A 154 -3.39 31.96 32.55
CA MET A 154 -4.57 32.83 32.68
C MET A 154 -5.71 32.40 31.73
N LEU A 155 -5.37 32.07 30.47
CA LEU A 155 -6.35 31.58 29.49
C LEU A 155 -6.87 30.18 29.83
N ASP A 156 -6.07 29.33 30.48
CA ASP A 156 -6.50 28.00 30.92
C ASP A 156 -7.38 28.04 32.17
N ALA A 157 -7.14 29.03 33.06
CA ALA A 157 -7.95 29.26 34.25
C ALA A 157 -9.39 29.69 33.91
N ILE A 158 -9.60 30.37 32.77
CA ILE A 158 -10.93 30.70 32.25
C ILE A 158 -11.49 29.45 31.55
N ALA A 159 -12.06 28.54 32.33
CA ALA A 159 -12.64 27.30 31.85
C ALA A 159 -14.09 27.10 32.31
N VAL A 160 -14.86 26.42 31.45
CA VAL A 160 -16.21 25.94 31.75
C VAL A 160 -16.20 24.42 31.73
N GLU A 161 -16.74 23.80 32.76
CA GLU A 161 -16.88 22.35 32.86
C GLU A 161 -18.29 21.93 32.41
N VAL A 162 -18.36 21.01 31.46
CA VAL A 162 -19.60 20.41 30.95
C VAL A 162 -19.46 18.89 31.10
N GLY A 163 -20.02 18.33 32.16
CA GLY A 163 -19.85 16.91 32.51
C GLY A 163 -18.37 16.58 32.77
N ASN A 164 -17.81 15.65 32.00
CA ASN A 164 -16.39 15.26 32.09
C ASN A 164 -15.47 16.07 31.15
N ILE A 165 -15.98 17.11 30.49
CA ILE A 165 -15.22 17.91 29.52
C ILE A 165 -14.94 19.29 30.10
N ARG A 166 -13.67 19.63 30.28
CA ARG A 166 -13.22 20.98 30.65
C ARG A 166 -12.84 21.76 29.40
N ILE A 167 -13.62 22.79 29.06
CA ILE A 167 -13.38 23.66 27.92
C ILE A 167 -12.74 24.94 28.43
N SER A 168 -11.43 25.10 28.25
CA SER A 168 -10.72 26.34 28.58
C SER A 168 -10.64 27.30 27.40
N SER A 169 -10.52 28.60 27.70
CA SER A 169 -10.35 29.63 26.66
C SER A 169 -9.06 29.42 25.87
N TYR A 170 -8.03 28.92 26.54
CA TYR A 170 -6.82 28.42 25.89
C TYR A 170 -7.12 27.26 24.92
N GLY A 171 -7.92 26.28 25.34
CA GLY A 171 -8.37 25.17 24.47
C GLY A 171 -9.13 25.65 23.24
N VAL A 172 -10.03 26.64 23.39
CA VAL A 172 -10.77 27.25 22.28
C VAL A 172 -9.82 27.98 21.32
N LEU A 173 -8.89 28.78 21.85
CA LEU A 173 -7.90 29.48 21.03
C LEU A 173 -7.00 28.49 20.27
N ARG A 174 -6.54 27.44 20.95
CA ARG A 174 -5.76 26.35 20.35
C ARG A 174 -6.55 25.67 19.23
N LEU A 175 -7.83 25.35 19.46
CA LEU A 175 -8.70 24.77 18.43
C LEU A 175 -8.89 25.72 17.23
N LEU A 176 -9.10 27.01 17.45
CA LEU A 176 -9.26 27.95 16.34
C LEU A 176 -7.98 28.04 15.49
N ILE A 177 -6.81 28.12 16.12
CA ILE A 177 -5.53 28.23 15.42
C ILE A 177 -5.19 26.92 14.71
N PHE A 178 -5.04 25.83 15.46
CA PHE A 178 -4.63 24.54 14.91
C PHE A 178 -5.74 23.91 14.08
N GLY A 179 -7.00 24.12 14.43
CA GLY A 179 -8.13 23.59 13.68
C GLY A 179 -8.32 24.29 12.33
N THR A 180 -8.15 25.61 12.26
CA THR A 180 -8.14 26.31 10.96
C THR A 180 -6.97 25.83 10.10
N LEU A 181 -5.79 25.67 10.69
CA LEU A 181 -4.61 25.14 9.98
C LEU A 181 -4.85 23.72 9.46
N LEU A 182 -5.35 22.81 10.30
CA LEU A 182 -5.65 21.42 9.95
C LEU A 182 -6.76 21.33 8.90
N PHE A 183 -7.80 22.16 8.99
CA PHE A 183 -8.86 22.21 8.00
C PHE A 183 -8.35 22.73 6.65
N TRP A 184 -7.52 23.78 6.66
CA TRP A 184 -6.89 24.30 5.45
C TRP A 184 -5.96 23.25 4.81
N LEU A 185 -5.08 22.63 5.60
CA LEU A 185 -4.21 21.54 5.14
C LEU A 185 -5.04 20.39 4.59
N GLY A 186 -6.09 19.98 5.31
CA GLY A 186 -7.00 18.93 4.92
C GLY A 186 -7.70 19.19 3.60
N ARG A 187 -8.21 20.42 3.40
CA ARG A 187 -8.82 20.86 2.14
C ARG A 187 -7.81 20.81 0.99
N VAL A 188 -6.63 21.39 1.18
CA VAL A 188 -5.56 21.39 0.16
C VAL A 188 -5.13 19.97 -0.18
N SER A 189 -4.88 19.13 0.83
CA SER A 189 -4.50 17.72 0.65
C SER A 189 -5.60 16.92 -0.03
N SER A 190 -6.88 17.12 0.34
CA SER A 190 -8.02 16.44 -0.28
C SER A 190 -8.15 16.83 -1.75
N THR A 191 -8.19 18.12 -2.06
CA THR A 191 -8.32 18.59 -3.45
C THR A 191 -7.15 18.16 -4.32
N THR A 192 -5.94 18.22 -3.77
CA THR A 192 -4.73 17.83 -4.50
C THR A 192 -4.72 16.31 -4.72
N GLY A 193 -4.96 15.52 -3.68
CA GLY A 193 -5.01 14.06 -3.75
C GLY A 193 -6.08 13.55 -4.70
N GLN A 194 -7.30 14.09 -4.63
CA GLN A 194 -8.37 13.75 -5.58
C GLN A 194 -7.99 14.12 -7.02
N THR A 195 -7.34 15.27 -7.23
CA THR A 195 -6.88 15.66 -8.57
C THR A 195 -5.81 14.71 -9.09
N ILE A 196 -4.86 14.29 -8.26
CA ILE A 196 -3.83 13.30 -8.63
C ILE A 196 -4.48 11.98 -9.00
N ILE A 197 -5.42 11.47 -8.19
CA ILE A 197 -6.12 10.21 -8.44
C ILE A 197 -6.92 10.29 -9.76
N ARG A 198 -7.67 11.38 -9.98
CA ARG A 198 -8.50 11.55 -11.19
C ARG A 198 -7.68 11.72 -12.48
N ARG A 199 -6.43 12.21 -12.37
CA ARG A 199 -5.49 12.32 -13.50
C ARG A 199 -4.87 11.00 -13.92
N GLN A 200 -5.04 9.93 -13.15
CA GLN A 200 -4.41 8.65 -13.47
C GLN A 200 -5.12 7.96 -14.64
N GLU A 201 -4.55 8.09 -15.85
CA GLU A 201 -5.20 7.63 -17.09
C GLU A 201 -5.37 6.10 -17.19
N SER A 202 -4.55 5.34 -16.46
CA SER A 202 -4.58 3.87 -16.46
C SER A 202 -5.80 3.25 -15.76
N LEU A 203 -6.54 4.03 -14.97
CA LEU A 203 -7.74 3.58 -14.26
C LEU A 203 -8.99 3.98 -15.04
N ASP A 204 -10.07 3.22 -14.98
CA ASP A 204 -11.35 3.67 -15.57
C ASP A 204 -11.95 4.83 -14.76
N PHE A 205 -12.86 5.59 -15.36
CA PHE A 205 -13.49 6.74 -14.72
C PHE A 205 -14.18 6.38 -13.38
N ARG A 206 -14.84 5.22 -13.30
CA ARG A 206 -15.57 4.81 -12.09
C ARG A 206 -14.60 4.48 -10.95
N THR A 207 -13.53 3.73 -11.23
CA THR A 207 -12.50 3.40 -10.24
C THR A 207 -11.81 4.65 -9.71
N ARG A 208 -11.49 5.62 -10.60
CA ARG A 208 -10.91 6.90 -10.16
C ARG A 208 -11.81 7.64 -9.19
N GLU A 209 -13.11 7.68 -9.45
CA GLU A 209 -14.06 8.39 -8.57
C GLU A 209 -14.22 7.68 -7.23
N VAL A 210 -14.32 6.34 -7.22
CA VAL A 210 -14.37 5.56 -5.97
C VAL A 210 -13.11 5.78 -5.14
N LEU A 211 -11.92 5.71 -5.74
CA LEU A 211 -10.66 5.94 -5.03
C LEU A 211 -10.53 7.37 -4.51
N ALA A 212 -10.94 8.37 -5.30
CA ALA A 212 -10.94 9.77 -4.87
C ALA A 212 -11.84 9.98 -3.65
N LYS A 213 -13.02 9.34 -3.62
CA LYS A 213 -13.94 9.39 -2.48
C LYS A 213 -13.44 8.64 -1.25
N LEU A 214 -12.85 7.46 -1.42
CA LEU A 214 -12.23 6.74 -0.30
C LEU A 214 -11.07 7.54 0.31
N PHE A 215 -10.25 8.19 -0.52
CA PHE A 215 -9.19 9.07 -0.05
C PHE A 215 -9.74 10.28 0.73
N GLU A 216 -10.79 10.93 0.21
CA GLU A 216 -11.48 12.04 0.89
C GLU A 216 -12.02 11.64 2.26
N ILE A 217 -12.71 10.50 2.34
CA ILE A 217 -13.27 9.96 3.58
C ILE A 217 -12.14 9.63 4.57
N GLY A 218 -11.11 8.91 4.13
CA GLY A 218 -9.98 8.54 4.99
C GLY A 218 -9.24 9.76 5.54
N LEU A 219 -8.97 10.76 4.69
CA LEU A 219 -8.32 11.99 5.11
C LEU A 219 -9.21 12.78 6.09
N THR A 220 -10.51 12.83 5.85
CA THR A 220 -11.47 13.50 6.75
C THR A 220 -11.47 12.85 8.13
N ILE A 221 -11.47 11.50 8.20
CA ILE A 221 -11.36 10.76 9.46
C ILE A 221 -10.07 11.15 10.20
N VAL A 222 -8.92 11.17 9.52
CA VAL A 222 -7.64 11.56 10.12
C VAL A 222 -7.68 12.99 10.67
N ILE A 223 -8.22 13.94 9.90
CA ILE A 223 -8.33 15.35 10.34
C ILE A 223 -9.23 15.46 11.58
N VAL A 224 -10.37 14.77 11.60
CA VAL A 224 -11.28 14.77 12.75
C VAL A 224 -10.59 14.20 13.99
N LEU A 225 -9.85 13.09 13.87
CA LEU A 225 -9.10 12.52 14.99
C LEU A 225 -8.03 13.48 15.52
N LEU A 226 -7.29 14.17 14.63
CA LEU A 226 -6.32 15.18 15.03
C LEU A 226 -6.96 16.38 15.72
N LEU A 227 -8.13 16.84 15.25
CA LEU A 227 -8.89 17.91 15.89
C LEU A 227 -9.34 17.53 17.31
N LEU A 228 -9.86 16.32 17.49
CA LEU A 228 -10.25 15.79 18.80
C LEU A 228 -9.03 15.73 19.75
N GLN A 229 -7.87 15.31 19.24
CA GLN A 229 -6.63 15.30 20.02
C GLN A 229 -6.17 16.72 20.40
N VAL A 230 -6.30 17.70 19.50
CA VAL A 230 -6.01 19.12 19.80
C VAL A 230 -6.91 19.65 20.92
N MET A 231 -8.16 19.20 20.98
CA MET A 231 -9.11 19.51 22.07
C MET A 231 -8.81 18.77 23.38
N GLY A 232 -7.81 17.88 23.41
CA GLY A 232 -7.46 17.09 24.59
C GLY A 232 -8.44 15.93 24.86
N ILE A 233 -9.27 15.57 23.88
CA ILE A 233 -10.23 14.46 24.01
C ILE A 233 -9.46 13.14 23.93
N ASN A 234 -9.74 12.24 24.88
CA ASN A 234 -9.14 10.92 24.89
C ASN A 234 -9.70 10.05 23.75
N LEU A 235 -8.82 9.68 22.80
CA LEU A 235 -9.16 8.86 21.64
C LEU A 235 -9.30 7.36 21.96
N THR A 236 -9.00 6.91 23.19
CA THR A 236 -9.09 5.49 23.57
C THR A 236 -10.50 4.92 23.35
N ALA A 237 -11.55 5.68 23.68
CA ALA A 237 -12.92 5.24 23.43
C ALA A 237 -13.19 5.04 21.93
N LEU A 238 -12.76 6.00 21.09
CA LEU A 238 -12.86 5.90 19.64
C LEU A 238 -12.01 4.74 19.08
N ALA A 239 -10.87 4.43 19.70
CA ALA A 239 -10.04 3.30 19.29
C ALA A 239 -10.74 1.95 19.53
N VAL A 240 -11.52 1.81 20.62
CA VAL A 240 -12.33 0.61 20.88
C VAL A 240 -13.42 0.45 19.82
N PHE A 241 -14.20 1.51 19.56
CA PHE A 241 -15.23 1.48 18.51
C PHE A 241 -14.64 1.31 17.12
N GLY A 242 -13.56 2.02 16.81
CA GLY A 242 -12.81 1.90 15.56
C GLY A 242 -12.23 0.51 15.36
N GLY A 243 -11.78 -0.14 16.43
CA GLY A 243 -11.37 -1.55 16.42
C GLY A 243 -12.52 -2.48 16.06
N ALA A 244 -13.70 -2.31 16.68
CA ALA A 244 -14.89 -3.10 16.36
C ALA A 244 -15.35 -2.91 14.90
N VAL A 245 -15.39 -1.66 14.41
CA VAL A 245 -15.67 -1.34 13.00
C VAL A 245 -14.61 -1.97 12.09
N GLY A 246 -13.33 -1.89 12.46
CA GLY A 246 -12.22 -2.48 11.72
C GLY A 246 -12.34 -4.00 11.60
N VAL A 247 -12.71 -4.70 12.66
CA VAL A 247 -12.98 -6.15 12.64
C VAL A 247 -14.17 -6.47 11.73
N GLY A 248 -15.26 -5.71 11.83
CA GLY A 248 -16.44 -5.89 10.96
C GLY A 248 -16.11 -5.69 9.48
N LEU A 249 -15.36 -4.63 9.14
CA LEU A 249 -14.85 -4.40 7.79
C LEU A 249 -13.88 -5.50 7.34
N GLY A 250 -13.02 -5.98 8.24
CA GLY A 250 -12.08 -7.08 7.98
C GLY A 250 -12.81 -8.35 7.57
N PHE A 251 -13.87 -8.74 8.29
CA PHE A 251 -14.70 -9.87 7.91
C PHE A 251 -15.43 -9.63 6.57
N GLY A 252 -15.93 -8.41 6.33
CA GLY A 252 -16.57 -8.06 5.06
C GLY A 252 -15.64 -8.11 3.85
N LEU A 253 -14.34 -7.81 4.05
CA LEU A 253 -13.32 -7.79 3.00
C LEU A 253 -12.50 -9.10 2.92
N GLN A 254 -12.75 -10.06 3.81
CA GLN A 254 -11.96 -11.29 3.93
C GLN A 254 -11.88 -12.05 2.60
N SER A 255 -13.00 -12.22 1.90
CA SER A 255 -13.04 -12.95 0.62
C SER A 255 -12.26 -12.22 -0.49
N ILE A 256 -12.28 -10.88 -0.51
CA ILE A 256 -11.53 -10.08 -1.48
C ILE A 256 -10.02 -10.25 -1.23
N ALA A 257 -9.59 -10.18 0.02
CA ALA A 257 -8.20 -10.40 0.39
C ALA A 257 -7.75 -11.83 0.08
N SER A 258 -8.57 -12.84 0.39
CA SER A 258 -8.28 -14.26 0.10
C SER A 258 -8.09 -14.49 -1.40
N ASN A 259 -8.98 -13.97 -2.23
CA ASN A 259 -8.87 -14.09 -3.69
C ASN A 259 -7.63 -13.38 -4.26
N PHE A 260 -7.29 -12.21 -3.72
CA PHE A 260 -6.09 -11.47 -4.12
C PHE A 260 -4.80 -12.24 -3.79
N ILE A 261 -4.69 -12.72 -2.55
CA ILE A 261 -3.54 -13.51 -2.09
C ILE A 261 -3.44 -14.80 -2.90
N SER A 262 -4.58 -15.48 -3.12
CA SER A 262 -4.64 -16.70 -3.93
C SER A 262 -4.16 -16.45 -5.36
N GLY A 263 -4.54 -15.32 -5.97
CA GLY A 263 -4.04 -14.92 -7.28
C GLY A 263 -2.52 -14.77 -7.34
N ILE A 264 -1.92 -14.17 -6.32
CA ILE A 264 -0.45 -14.05 -6.22
C ILE A 264 0.20 -15.43 -6.10
N ILE A 265 -0.35 -16.32 -5.26
CA ILE A 265 0.16 -17.68 -5.08
C ILE A 265 0.12 -18.46 -6.39
N ILE A 266 -1.00 -18.43 -7.12
CA ILE A 266 -1.15 -19.11 -8.42
C ILE A 266 -0.08 -18.62 -9.41
N LEU A 267 0.20 -17.31 -9.45
CA LEU A 267 1.21 -16.75 -10.34
C LEU A 267 2.65 -17.15 -9.97
N LEU A 268 2.93 -17.28 -8.66
CA LEU A 268 4.25 -17.69 -8.17
C LEU A 268 4.51 -19.18 -8.38
N ASP A 269 3.54 -20.03 -8.00
CA ASP A 269 3.67 -21.48 -8.07
C ASP A 269 3.36 -22.03 -9.47
N ARG A 270 2.72 -21.22 -10.33
CA ARG A 270 2.25 -21.59 -11.68
C ARG A 270 1.40 -22.86 -11.69
N SER A 271 0.58 -23.06 -10.65
CA SER A 271 -0.32 -24.22 -10.54
C SER A 271 -1.39 -24.24 -11.64
N VAL A 272 -1.76 -23.05 -12.15
CA VAL A 272 -2.65 -22.86 -13.29
C VAL A 272 -2.07 -21.74 -14.15
N THR A 273 -1.93 -21.98 -15.45
CA THR A 273 -1.43 -21.01 -16.43
C THR A 273 -2.46 -20.76 -17.53
N VAL A 274 -2.40 -19.57 -18.15
CA VAL A 274 -3.21 -19.29 -19.35
C VAL A 274 -2.87 -20.29 -20.45
N GLY A 275 -3.89 -20.94 -20.99
CA GLY A 275 -3.78 -22.03 -21.96
C GLY A 275 -3.99 -23.42 -21.37
N ASP A 276 -3.98 -23.57 -20.03
CA ASP A 276 -4.20 -24.88 -19.41
C ASP A 276 -5.66 -25.33 -19.55
N TYR A 277 -5.89 -26.62 -19.77
CA TYR A 277 -7.22 -27.23 -19.67
C TYR A 277 -7.44 -27.76 -18.26
N VAL A 278 -8.44 -27.23 -17.58
CA VAL A 278 -8.70 -27.51 -16.16
C VAL A 278 -10.12 -28.02 -15.97
N GLU A 279 -10.24 -29.00 -15.08
CA GLU A 279 -11.50 -29.52 -14.56
C GLU A 279 -11.63 -29.18 -13.08
N LEU A 280 -12.73 -28.54 -12.72
CA LEU A 280 -13.07 -28.19 -11.35
C LEU A 280 -13.70 -29.38 -10.62
N GLU A 281 -13.71 -29.34 -9.29
CA GLU A 281 -14.33 -30.37 -8.43
C GLU A 281 -15.80 -30.66 -8.76
N ASP A 282 -16.53 -29.68 -9.30
CA ASP A 282 -17.94 -29.83 -9.70
C ASP A 282 -18.13 -30.35 -11.14
N GLY A 283 -17.05 -30.82 -11.78
CA GLY A 283 -17.05 -31.42 -13.11
C GLY A 283 -17.09 -30.39 -14.26
N ARG A 284 -17.09 -29.09 -13.96
CA ARG A 284 -16.98 -28.06 -15.00
C ARG A 284 -15.56 -28.01 -15.55
N THR A 285 -15.44 -28.00 -16.87
CA THR A 285 -14.16 -28.00 -17.57
C THR A 285 -14.01 -26.79 -18.48
N GLY A 286 -12.77 -26.39 -18.76
CA GLY A 286 -12.49 -25.34 -19.74
C GLY A 286 -11.01 -24.98 -19.84
N ILE A 287 -10.69 -24.23 -20.90
CA ILE A 287 -9.35 -23.69 -21.13
C ILE A 287 -9.21 -22.37 -20.37
N VAL A 288 -8.13 -22.21 -19.61
CA VAL A 288 -7.83 -20.96 -18.91
C VAL A 288 -7.50 -19.87 -19.92
N THR A 289 -8.38 -18.90 -20.09
CA THR A 289 -8.18 -17.79 -21.03
C THR A 289 -7.55 -16.57 -20.37
N GLN A 290 -7.87 -16.32 -19.09
CA GLN A 290 -7.42 -15.13 -18.38
C GLN A 290 -7.19 -15.40 -16.89
N LEU A 291 -6.09 -14.87 -16.36
CA LEU A 291 -5.79 -14.83 -14.94
C LEU A 291 -5.83 -13.37 -14.46
N ASN A 292 -6.84 -13.04 -13.64
CA ASN A 292 -6.99 -11.71 -13.03
C ASN A 292 -6.61 -11.76 -11.54
N MET A 293 -6.47 -10.59 -10.91
CA MET A 293 -6.08 -10.49 -9.49
C MET A 293 -7.02 -11.24 -8.53
N ARG A 294 -8.31 -11.38 -8.86
CA ARG A 294 -9.31 -12.01 -7.98
C ARG A 294 -9.99 -13.26 -8.56
N SER A 295 -9.83 -13.51 -9.85
CA SER A 295 -10.55 -14.58 -10.54
C SER A 295 -9.79 -15.07 -11.77
N THR A 296 -10.04 -16.31 -12.13
CA THR A 296 -9.57 -16.97 -13.35
C THR A 296 -10.76 -17.23 -14.25
N THR A 297 -10.64 -16.96 -15.54
CA THR A 297 -11.68 -17.25 -16.53
C THR A 297 -11.32 -18.51 -17.28
N LEU A 298 -12.26 -19.47 -17.33
CA LEU A 298 -12.19 -20.68 -18.13
C LEU A 298 -13.19 -20.58 -19.28
N GLU A 299 -12.78 -20.88 -20.51
CA GLU A 299 -13.67 -20.97 -21.66
C GLU A 299 -13.97 -22.45 -21.95
N THR A 300 -15.26 -22.82 -21.94
CA THR A 300 -15.72 -24.16 -22.29
C THR A 300 -15.69 -24.36 -23.81
N TYR A 301 -15.65 -25.61 -24.31
CA TYR A 301 -15.82 -25.88 -25.75
C TYR A 301 -17.18 -25.43 -26.33
N ASP A 302 -18.19 -25.22 -25.48
CA ASP A 302 -19.46 -24.59 -25.85
C ASP A 302 -19.39 -23.05 -26.05
N GLY A 303 -18.22 -22.42 -25.86
CA GLY A 303 -18.02 -20.97 -25.95
C GLY A 303 -18.56 -20.16 -24.76
N LYS A 304 -18.74 -20.77 -23.59
CA LYS A 304 -19.17 -20.11 -22.35
C LYS A 304 -17.96 -19.76 -21.48
N ASP A 305 -17.98 -18.57 -20.88
CA ASP A 305 -17.00 -18.18 -19.87
C ASP A 305 -17.45 -18.58 -18.46
N ILE A 306 -16.59 -19.32 -17.76
CA ILE A 306 -16.73 -19.67 -16.35
C ILE A 306 -15.73 -18.83 -15.56
N VAL A 307 -16.23 -17.87 -14.77
CA VAL A 307 -15.39 -17.04 -13.90
C VAL A 307 -15.28 -17.71 -12.53
N VAL A 308 -14.08 -18.18 -12.20
CA VAL A 308 -13.77 -18.90 -10.97
C VAL A 308 -12.99 -17.98 -10.03
N PRO A 309 -13.43 -17.78 -8.78
CA PRO A 309 -12.64 -17.06 -7.77
C PRO A 309 -11.27 -17.73 -7.55
N ASN A 310 -10.19 -16.97 -7.48
CA ASN A 310 -8.84 -17.53 -7.33
C ASN A 310 -8.69 -18.41 -6.07
N GLU A 311 -9.41 -18.07 -5.00
CA GLU A 311 -9.46 -18.85 -3.76
C GLU A 311 -9.86 -20.31 -3.99
N LYS A 312 -10.67 -20.61 -5.00
CA LYS A 312 -11.11 -21.98 -5.30
C LYS A 312 -9.98 -22.89 -5.77
N PHE A 313 -9.00 -22.36 -6.51
CA PHE A 313 -7.83 -23.15 -6.94
C PHE A 313 -6.83 -23.44 -5.81
N ILE A 314 -6.95 -22.74 -4.67
CA ILE A 314 -6.09 -22.94 -3.51
C ILE A 314 -6.78 -23.81 -2.45
N THR A 315 -8.09 -23.63 -2.27
CA THR A 315 -8.84 -24.28 -1.19
C THR A 315 -9.55 -25.56 -1.60
N SER A 316 -9.76 -25.79 -2.90
CA SER A 316 -10.48 -26.95 -3.45
C SER A 316 -9.57 -27.73 -4.41
N SER A 317 -9.85 -29.02 -4.61
CA SER A 317 -9.12 -29.82 -5.59
C SER A 317 -9.57 -29.51 -7.02
N PHE A 318 -8.66 -29.63 -7.97
CA PHE A 318 -8.94 -29.53 -9.40
C PHE A 318 -7.96 -30.41 -10.17
N THR A 319 -8.34 -30.79 -11.39
CA THR A 319 -7.47 -31.54 -12.30
C THR A 319 -6.98 -30.61 -13.40
N ASN A 320 -5.65 -30.44 -13.50
CA ASN A 320 -5.04 -29.74 -14.63
C ASN A 320 -4.54 -30.79 -15.61
N TRP A 321 -5.26 -30.93 -16.72
CA TRP A 321 -4.98 -31.95 -17.73
C TRP A 321 -3.66 -31.65 -18.44
N THR A 322 -3.33 -30.38 -18.69
CA THR A 322 -2.23 -29.99 -19.58
C THR A 322 -1.00 -29.39 -18.89
N HIS A 323 -0.91 -29.50 -17.55
CA HIS A 323 0.11 -28.78 -16.77
C HIS A 323 1.57 -29.08 -17.17
N LYS A 324 1.93 -30.37 -17.23
CA LYS A 324 3.31 -30.82 -17.53
C LYS A 324 3.49 -31.33 -18.94
N ASN A 325 2.44 -31.94 -19.49
CA ASN A 325 2.42 -32.45 -20.85
C ASN A 325 0.99 -32.29 -21.40
N ASN A 326 0.87 -32.31 -22.72
CA ASN A 326 -0.43 -32.23 -23.39
C ASN A 326 -0.97 -33.63 -23.75
N LYS A 327 -0.28 -34.70 -23.36
CA LYS A 327 -0.66 -36.07 -23.73
C LYS A 327 -1.76 -36.54 -22.78
N GLN A 328 -2.92 -36.88 -23.33
CA GLN A 328 -4.04 -37.40 -22.56
C GLN A 328 -4.37 -38.81 -23.01
N ARG A 329 -4.84 -39.62 -22.06
CA ARG A 329 -5.34 -40.96 -22.32
C ARG A 329 -6.86 -40.94 -22.33
N TYR A 330 -7.45 -41.50 -23.38
CA TYR A 330 -8.89 -41.68 -23.51
C TYR A 330 -9.23 -43.14 -23.70
N ARG A 331 -10.52 -43.43 -23.56
CA ARG A 331 -11.10 -44.76 -23.70
C ARG A 331 -12.34 -44.68 -24.57
N VAL A 332 -12.47 -45.62 -25.50
CA VAL A 332 -13.67 -45.81 -26.34
C VAL A 332 -14.20 -47.21 -26.10
N ASP A 333 -15.47 -47.31 -25.70
CA ASP A 333 -16.14 -48.55 -25.37
C ASP A 333 -16.99 -49.08 -26.53
N PHE A 334 -16.99 -50.40 -26.71
CA PHE A 334 -17.82 -51.10 -27.69
C PHE A 334 -18.13 -52.53 -27.22
N SER A 335 -19.02 -53.24 -27.92
CA SER A 335 -19.37 -54.63 -27.56
C SER A 335 -19.36 -55.53 -28.79
N VAL A 336 -18.97 -56.79 -28.60
CA VAL A 336 -18.96 -57.82 -29.64
C VAL A 336 -19.69 -59.09 -29.17
N ALA A 337 -20.22 -59.88 -30.10
CA ALA A 337 -20.92 -61.12 -29.75
C ALA A 337 -19.98 -62.14 -29.09
N TYR A 338 -20.50 -63.00 -28.20
CA TYR A 338 -19.73 -64.03 -27.50
C TYR A 338 -19.03 -65.05 -28.41
N LYS A 339 -19.52 -65.21 -29.64
CA LYS A 339 -18.94 -66.11 -30.66
C LYS A 339 -17.74 -65.51 -31.39
N THR A 340 -17.41 -64.24 -31.15
CA THR A 340 -16.32 -63.53 -31.83
C THR A 340 -14.96 -64.11 -31.44
N ASP A 341 -14.06 -64.27 -32.42
CA ASP A 341 -12.64 -64.51 -32.13
C ASP A 341 -12.00 -63.22 -31.60
N VAL A 342 -12.05 -63.06 -30.28
CA VAL A 342 -11.59 -61.85 -29.59
C VAL A 342 -10.10 -61.61 -29.83
N ARG A 343 -9.27 -62.66 -29.92
CA ARG A 343 -7.81 -62.49 -30.09
C ARG A 343 -7.50 -61.86 -31.44
N THR A 344 -8.14 -62.32 -32.51
CA THR A 344 -7.96 -61.73 -33.84
C THR A 344 -8.58 -60.34 -33.92
N MET A 345 -9.76 -60.14 -33.32
CA MET A 345 -10.44 -58.84 -33.29
C MET A 345 -9.58 -57.76 -32.62
N VAL A 346 -8.97 -58.08 -31.47
CA VAL A 346 -8.10 -57.15 -30.72
C VAL A 346 -6.98 -56.61 -31.60
N GLU A 347 -6.28 -57.47 -32.34
CA GLU A 347 -5.19 -57.03 -33.23
C GLU A 347 -5.70 -56.18 -34.40
N LEU A 348 -6.83 -56.55 -35.00
CA LEU A 348 -7.45 -55.78 -36.09
C LEU A 348 -7.87 -54.37 -35.63
N VAL A 349 -8.47 -54.26 -34.45
CA VAL A 349 -8.89 -52.98 -33.88
C VAL A 349 -7.68 -52.13 -33.48
N LYS A 350 -6.65 -52.73 -32.88
CA LYS A 350 -5.40 -52.01 -32.56
C LYS A 350 -4.72 -51.45 -33.80
N GLU A 351 -4.65 -52.23 -34.88
CA GLU A 351 -4.09 -51.78 -36.16
C GLU A 351 -4.91 -50.62 -36.74
N ALA A 352 -6.24 -50.75 -36.80
CA ALA A 352 -7.12 -49.71 -37.34
C ALA A 352 -7.07 -48.40 -36.54
N VAL A 353 -7.05 -48.47 -35.20
CA VAL A 353 -6.95 -47.29 -34.34
C VAL A 353 -5.57 -46.64 -34.44
N ALA A 354 -4.51 -47.43 -34.62
CA ALA A 354 -3.15 -46.93 -34.82
C ALA A 354 -2.95 -46.14 -36.13
N GLU A 355 -3.85 -46.29 -37.12
CA GLU A 355 -3.82 -45.50 -38.36
C GLU A 355 -4.35 -44.07 -38.19
N HIS A 356 -5.07 -43.77 -37.10
CA HIS A 356 -5.64 -42.45 -36.89
C HIS A 356 -4.53 -41.41 -36.62
N PRO A 357 -4.48 -40.28 -37.37
CA PRO A 357 -3.33 -39.37 -37.37
C PRO A 357 -3.08 -38.65 -36.03
N GLN A 358 -4.09 -38.59 -35.15
CA GLN A 358 -3.97 -37.97 -33.82
C GLN A 358 -3.71 -38.96 -32.69
N VAL A 359 -3.75 -40.27 -32.96
CA VAL A 359 -3.44 -41.30 -31.97
C VAL A 359 -1.92 -41.52 -31.94
N LEU A 360 -1.35 -41.56 -30.74
CA LEU A 360 0.07 -41.85 -30.55
C LEU A 360 0.33 -43.34 -30.80
N ALA A 361 0.86 -43.66 -31.98
CA ALA A 361 1.12 -45.02 -32.40
C ALA A 361 2.50 -45.21 -33.04
N GLY A 362 2.87 -46.47 -33.28
CA GLY A 362 4.11 -46.83 -33.98
C GLY A 362 5.28 -47.26 -33.08
N PRO A 363 6.35 -47.81 -33.68
CA PRO A 363 7.42 -48.52 -32.96
C PRO A 363 8.26 -47.62 -32.04
N HIS A 364 8.26 -46.31 -32.28
CA HIS A 364 8.96 -45.31 -31.47
C HIS A 364 8.20 -44.85 -30.20
N ILE A 365 6.90 -45.15 -30.09
CA ILE A 365 6.10 -44.80 -28.91
C ILE A 365 6.28 -45.91 -27.85
N PRO A 366 6.40 -45.61 -26.55
CA PRO A 366 6.43 -46.62 -25.48
C PRO A 366 5.21 -47.54 -25.55
N LEU A 367 5.36 -48.82 -25.20
CA LEU A 367 4.25 -49.78 -25.28
C LEU A 367 3.01 -49.32 -24.50
N GLU A 368 3.22 -48.71 -23.33
CA GLU A 368 2.18 -48.18 -22.43
C GLU A 368 1.40 -46.97 -23.01
N GLU A 369 1.96 -46.32 -24.04
CA GLU A 369 1.37 -45.16 -24.70
C GLU A 369 0.71 -45.50 -26.05
N ARG A 370 0.87 -46.74 -26.54
CA ARG A 370 0.25 -47.19 -27.79
C ARG A 370 -1.22 -47.52 -27.56
N PRO A 371 -2.06 -47.48 -28.62
CA PRO A 371 -3.42 -47.93 -28.50
C PRO A 371 -3.47 -49.42 -28.15
N ASP A 372 -4.30 -49.77 -27.18
CA ASP A 372 -4.53 -51.15 -26.77
C ASP A 372 -6.01 -51.46 -26.65
N CYS A 373 -6.37 -52.69 -27.03
CA CYS A 373 -7.75 -53.16 -27.06
C CYS A 373 -7.90 -54.32 -26.08
N GLU A 374 -8.80 -54.17 -25.12
CA GLU A 374 -8.93 -55.06 -23.98
C GLU A 374 -10.39 -55.45 -23.73
N ILE A 375 -10.57 -56.58 -23.05
CA ILE A 375 -11.88 -56.98 -22.53
C ILE A 375 -12.13 -56.18 -21.26
N ASP A 376 -13.20 -55.38 -21.24
CA ASP A 376 -13.67 -54.71 -20.02
C ASP A 376 -14.36 -55.70 -19.07
N SER A 377 -15.37 -56.38 -19.61
CA SER A 377 -16.30 -57.21 -18.84
C SER A 377 -17.11 -58.13 -19.75
N PHE A 378 -17.74 -59.16 -19.17
CA PHE A 378 -18.69 -60.02 -19.88
C PHE A 378 -20.11 -59.53 -19.58
N GLY A 379 -20.79 -58.98 -20.59
CA GLY A 379 -22.13 -58.39 -20.47
C GLY A 379 -23.26 -59.36 -20.85
N ASP A 380 -24.51 -58.97 -20.63
CA ASP A 380 -25.67 -59.87 -20.79
C ASP A 380 -25.85 -60.43 -22.21
N SER A 381 -25.47 -59.65 -23.23
CA SER A 381 -25.67 -60.00 -24.64
C SER A 381 -24.37 -60.10 -25.45
N GLY A 382 -23.23 -59.77 -24.85
CA GLY A 382 -21.95 -59.71 -25.54
C GLY A 382 -20.77 -59.49 -24.60
N ILE A 383 -19.58 -59.49 -25.18
CA ILE A 383 -18.33 -59.15 -24.49
C ILE A 383 -18.13 -57.64 -24.63
N ASN A 384 -18.01 -56.94 -23.50
CA ASN A 384 -17.71 -55.52 -23.48
C ASN A 384 -16.20 -55.34 -23.67
N MET A 385 -15.86 -54.52 -24.64
CA MET A 385 -14.50 -54.25 -25.06
C MET A 385 -14.25 -52.76 -24.94
N PHE A 386 -13.00 -52.39 -24.79
CA PHE A 386 -12.60 -51.00 -24.92
C PHE A 386 -11.28 -50.88 -25.65
N VAL A 387 -11.08 -49.74 -26.30
CA VAL A 387 -9.77 -49.32 -26.78
C VAL A 387 -9.34 -48.12 -25.97
N GLU A 388 -8.18 -48.21 -25.35
CA GLU A 388 -7.49 -47.06 -24.77
C GLU A 388 -6.46 -46.54 -25.75
N PHE A 389 -6.32 -45.21 -25.82
CA PHE A 389 -5.36 -44.56 -26.69
C PHE A 389 -4.86 -43.27 -26.07
N TRP A 390 -3.62 -42.93 -26.38
CA TRP A 390 -3.05 -41.63 -26.06
C TRP A 390 -3.12 -40.71 -27.27
N MET A 391 -3.36 -39.42 -27.03
CA MET A 391 -3.29 -38.38 -28.04
C MET A 391 -2.74 -37.08 -27.45
N GLU A 392 -2.28 -36.18 -28.32
CA GLU A 392 -1.96 -34.81 -27.90
C GLU A 392 -3.21 -33.93 -27.91
N GLY A 393 -3.49 -33.31 -26.76
CA GLY A 393 -4.60 -32.37 -26.57
C GLY A 393 -5.84 -32.99 -25.93
N ILE A 394 -6.92 -32.21 -25.92
CA ILE A 394 -8.21 -32.63 -25.39
C ILE A 394 -9.07 -33.22 -26.50
N ASP A 395 -9.74 -34.34 -26.26
CA ASP A 395 -10.68 -34.99 -27.20
C ASP A 395 -12.02 -34.24 -27.26
N ASP A 396 -11.97 -32.98 -27.71
CA ASP A 396 -13.14 -32.14 -27.94
C ASP A 396 -12.83 -31.05 -29.00
N GLY A 397 -13.88 -30.37 -29.47
CA GLY A 397 -13.78 -29.23 -30.36
C GLY A 397 -13.17 -29.59 -31.71
N ARG A 398 -11.89 -29.22 -31.90
CA ARG A 398 -11.10 -29.51 -33.11
C ARG A 398 -10.58 -30.95 -33.16
N ASN A 399 -10.43 -31.57 -31.99
CA ASN A 399 -9.86 -32.90 -31.81
C ASN A 399 -10.99 -33.87 -31.48
N ARG A 400 -11.70 -34.39 -32.48
CA ARG A 400 -12.88 -35.26 -32.29
C ARG A 400 -12.53 -36.73 -32.45
N VAL A 401 -11.44 -37.14 -31.79
CA VAL A 401 -10.79 -38.42 -32.01
C VAL A 401 -11.67 -39.57 -31.53
N GLY A 402 -12.27 -39.50 -30.34
CA GLY A 402 -13.12 -40.58 -29.82
C GLY A 402 -14.30 -40.92 -30.75
N GLY A 403 -14.92 -39.90 -31.34
CA GLY A 403 -16.01 -40.06 -32.31
C GLY A 403 -15.53 -40.70 -33.62
N ASP A 404 -14.38 -40.28 -34.13
CA ASP A 404 -13.78 -40.84 -35.35
C ASP A 404 -13.35 -42.29 -35.13
N LEU A 405 -12.78 -42.61 -33.96
CA LEU A 405 -12.39 -43.97 -33.60
C LEU A 405 -13.59 -44.92 -33.47
N LEU A 406 -14.72 -44.46 -32.94
CA LEU A 406 -15.95 -45.26 -32.92
C LEU A 406 -16.39 -45.68 -34.33
N LEU A 407 -16.27 -44.78 -35.31
CA LEU A 407 -16.58 -45.08 -36.70
C LEU A 407 -15.57 -46.06 -37.31
N ILE A 408 -14.26 -45.84 -37.07
CA ILE A 408 -13.20 -46.74 -37.53
C ILE A 408 -13.39 -48.15 -36.97
N ILE A 409 -13.72 -48.27 -35.68
CA ILE A 409 -14.00 -49.55 -35.03
C ILE A 409 -15.22 -50.21 -35.70
N LEU A 410 -16.32 -49.48 -35.86
CA LEU A 410 -17.53 -50.00 -36.51
C LEU A 410 -17.24 -50.56 -37.92
N GLU A 411 -16.53 -49.80 -38.75
CA GLU A 411 -16.15 -50.21 -40.11
C GLU A 411 -15.21 -51.42 -40.10
N THR A 412 -14.26 -51.46 -39.16
CA THR A 412 -13.32 -52.57 -39.00
C THR A 412 -14.03 -53.86 -38.59
N LEU A 413 -14.97 -53.78 -37.66
CA LEU A 413 -15.78 -54.93 -37.24
C LEU A 413 -16.63 -55.46 -38.40
N GLN A 414 -17.31 -54.56 -39.12
CA GLN A 414 -18.15 -54.94 -40.27
C GLN A 414 -17.35 -55.58 -41.40
N LYS A 415 -16.20 -55.01 -41.77
CA LYS A 415 -15.33 -55.52 -42.83
C LYS A 415 -14.81 -56.94 -42.55
N ASN A 416 -14.64 -57.29 -41.28
CA ASN A 416 -14.16 -58.60 -40.83
C ASN A 416 -15.29 -59.55 -40.41
N GLY A 417 -16.56 -59.19 -40.63
CA GLY A 417 -17.71 -60.03 -40.31
C GLY A 417 -17.94 -60.24 -38.81
N ILE A 418 -17.46 -59.31 -37.98
CA ILE A 418 -17.61 -59.36 -36.53
C ILE A 418 -18.95 -58.70 -36.15
N GLU A 419 -19.78 -59.46 -35.44
CA GLU A 419 -21.14 -59.04 -35.08
C GLU A 419 -21.15 -58.20 -33.80
N ILE A 420 -21.78 -57.03 -33.88
CA ILE A 420 -22.17 -56.24 -32.71
C ILE A 420 -23.51 -56.79 -32.22
N PRO A 421 -23.60 -57.29 -30.98
CA PRO A 421 -24.75 -58.05 -30.53
C PRO A 421 -25.94 -57.12 -30.25
N PHE A 422 -27.11 -57.49 -30.77
CA PHE A 422 -28.37 -57.00 -30.24
C PHE A 422 -28.65 -57.61 -28.87
N PRO A 423 -29.52 -56.99 -28.04
CA PRO A 423 -29.99 -57.60 -26.81
C PRO A 423 -30.53 -59.03 -27.04
N GLN A 424 -29.88 -60.02 -26.45
CA GLN A 424 -30.24 -61.43 -26.57
C GLN A 424 -31.22 -61.82 -25.45
N ARG A 425 -32.20 -62.67 -25.79
CA ARG A 425 -33.13 -63.24 -24.81
C ARG A 425 -33.35 -64.72 -25.12
N GLU A 426 -33.13 -65.56 -24.12
CA GLU A 426 -33.52 -66.95 -24.19
C GLU A 426 -34.97 -67.10 -23.69
N VAL A 427 -35.85 -67.60 -24.56
CA VAL A 427 -37.26 -67.83 -24.23
C VAL A 427 -37.52 -69.32 -24.18
N ARG A 428 -37.77 -69.84 -22.97
CA ARG A 428 -38.24 -71.21 -22.78
C ARG A 428 -39.76 -71.23 -22.72
N ILE A 429 -40.39 -71.82 -23.73
CA ILE A 429 -41.84 -72.08 -23.72
C ILE A 429 -42.08 -73.36 -22.91
N ILE A 430 -42.85 -73.25 -21.83
CA ILE A 430 -43.27 -74.40 -21.01
C ILE A 430 -44.71 -74.72 -21.44
N SER A 431 -44.95 -75.91 -21.99
CA SER A 431 -46.28 -76.43 -22.31
C SER A 431 -46.78 -77.28 -21.15
N ASP A 432 -48.05 -77.10 -20.75
CA ASP A 432 -48.75 -77.94 -19.77
C ASP A 432 -49.05 -79.36 -20.28
#